data_AF-A0A1C4BG44-F1
#
_entry.id   AF-A0A1C4BG44-F1
#
_cell.length_a   1.000
_cell.length_b   1.000
_cell.length_c   1.000
_cell.angle_alpha   90.00
_cell.angle_beta   90.00
_cell.angle_gamma   90.00
#
_symmetry.space_group_name_H-M   'P 1'
#
loop_
_entity.id
_entity.type
_entity.pdbx_description
1 polymer ?
#
loop_
_entity_poly.entity_id
_entity_poly.type
_entity_poly.pdbx_seq_one_letter_code
_entity_poly.pdbx_strand_id
1 'polypeptide(L)'
;MCCNPLSEQSLQPQAQEPLYLDKIKGMRFFDPHVHMTSRTTDDYQAMADAGVAAIIEPSFWLGQPRTGVDTFKDYFSSLVGWERFRASQFGIKHYCTIGLNSKEANNEALAEQVMEVLPLFMYKEGVVGIGEIGFDDQTALEEKYYRAQLNLAREAGLPVQIHTPHRDKKRGTQRSMDIALEHGLDPKMVIVDHNNEETVQEVLDRGFWAAFTIYPFTKMGNERMVALVKQYGSERIMVNSAADWGISDPLAVPKTAALMHESGIDLNDIHLVTYRNAITAFAQSGQINEADWESAAVVDQREKFNGSSILRGGQQPRVDKHNKIIR
;
A
#
# COMPACT_ATOMS: atom_id res chain seq x y z
N MET A 1 -22.22 15.63 49.27
CA MET A 1 -21.45 14.86 48.28
C MET A 1 -21.95 15.27 46.90
N CYS A 2 -21.18 16.08 46.18
CA CYS A 2 -21.57 16.57 44.86
C CYS A 2 -20.93 15.65 43.81
N CYS A 3 -21.69 14.69 43.29
CA CYS A 3 -21.28 13.92 42.13
C CYS A 3 -21.55 14.78 40.89
N ASN A 4 -20.49 15.25 40.23
CA ASN A 4 -20.60 15.84 38.91
C ASN A 4 -20.97 14.72 37.92
N PRO A 5 -22.01 14.86 37.08
CA PRO A 5 -22.28 13.87 36.05
C PRO A 5 -21.16 13.98 35.00
N LEU A 6 -20.41 12.90 34.81
CA LEU A 6 -19.49 12.74 33.69
C LEU A 6 -20.32 12.82 32.40
N SER A 7 -20.22 13.91 31.66
CA SER A 7 -20.80 14.02 30.32
C SER A 7 -19.90 13.28 29.33
N GLU A 8 -20.45 12.70 28.26
CA GLU A 8 -19.66 12.08 27.18
C GLU A 8 -18.59 13.03 26.61
N GLN A 9 -18.86 14.34 26.61
CA GLN A 9 -17.87 15.36 26.24
C GLN A 9 -16.64 15.39 27.16
N SER A 10 -16.78 15.04 28.44
CA SER A 10 -15.67 14.97 29.39
C SER A 10 -14.83 13.69 29.28
N LEU A 11 -15.29 12.71 28.48
CA LEU A 11 -14.59 11.46 28.21
C LEU A 11 -13.82 11.47 26.88
N GLN A 12 -13.94 12.53 26.08
CA GLN A 12 -13.16 12.69 24.86
C GLN A 12 -11.72 13.08 25.24
N PRO A 13 -10.70 12.30 24.83
CA PRO A 13 -9.33 12.71 24.99
C PRO A 13 -9.14 14.08 24.34
N GLN A 14 -8.63 15.06 25.08
CA GLN A 14 -8.09 16.26 24.47
C GLN A 14 -6.83 15.84 23.68
N ALA A 15 -7.03 15.48 22.42
CA ALA A 15 -5.93 15.19 21.51
C ALA A 15 -5.15 16.50 21.31
N GLN A 16 -3.97 16.60 21.93
CA GLN A 16 -2.96 17.52 21.40
C GLN A 16 -2.63 17.03 20.00
N GLU A 17 -2.77 17.90 19.00
CA GLU A 17 -2.33 17.55 17.65
C GLU A 17 -0.84 17.16 17.70
N PRO A 18 -0.47 15.98 17.18
CA PRO A 18 0.92 15.56 17.17
C PRO A 18 1.81 16.60 16.48
N LEU A 19 2.92 16.98 17.13
CA LEU A 19 3.90 17.95 16.64
C LEU A 19 4.39 17.72 15.19
N TYR A 20 4.29 16.49 14.67
CA TYR A 20 4.71 16.16 13.31
C TYR A 20 3.72 16.65 12.23
N LEU A 21 2.44 16.86 12.55
CA LEU A 21 1.43 17.31 11.58
C LEU A 21 1.75 18.70 11.00
N ASP A 22 2.25 19.62 11.84
CA ASP A 22 2.69 20.94 11.39
C ASP A 22 3.80 20.88 10.33
N LYS A 23 4.67 19.87 10.41
CA LYS A 23 5.79 19.68 9.48
C LYS A 23 5.36 19.18 8.11
N ILE A 24 4.20 18.54 8.03
CA ILE A 24 3.67 17.94 6.79
C ILE A 24 2.43 18.68 6.28
N LYS A 25 2.10 19.82 6.88
CA LYS A 25 0.91 20.59 6.51
C LYS A 25 0.94 20.97 5.04
N GLY A 26 -0.10 20.58 4.32
CA GLY A 26 -0.25 20.84 2.88
C GLY A 26 0.51 19.86 1.98
N MET A 27 1.27 18.91 2.54
CA MET A 27 1.79 17.78 1.79
C MET A 27 0.66 16.79 1.48
N ARG A 28 0.88 15.99 0.43
CA ARG A 28 -0.01 14.91 0.03
C ARG A 28 0.81 13.62 -0.09
N PHE A 29 0.22 12.52 0.36
CA PHE A 29 0.89 11.23 0.41
C PHE A 29 0.16 10.17 -0.40
N PHE A 30 0.94 9.24 -0.93
CA PHE A 30 0.48 8.03 -1.59
C PHE A 30 1.17 6.86 -0.89
N ASP A 31 0.43 5.96 -0.26
CA ASP A 31 1.01 4.77 0.37
C ASP A 31 0.94 3.57 -0.61
N PRO A 32 2.05 3.18 -1.27
CA PRO A 32 2.01 2.15 -2.30
C PRO A 32 1.96 0.72 -1.75
N HIS A 33 1.90 0.55 -0.43
CA HIS A 33 1.73 -0.77 0.18
C HIS A 33 1.12 -0.62 1.57
N VAL A 34 -0.16 -0.95 1.71
CA VAL A 34 -0.84 -1.01 3.02
C VAL A 34 -2.00 -2.02 2.96
N HIS A 35 -2.18 -2.84 4.00
CA HIS A 35 -3.19 -3.92 4.00
C HIS A 35 -4.45 -3.51 4.76
N MET A 36 -5.26 -2.62 4.17
CA MET A 36 -6.39 -2.02 4.86
C MET A 36 -7.51 -2.99 5.24
N THR A 37 -7.64 -4.14 4.58
CA THR A 37 -8.55 -5.22 5.01
C THR A 37 -8.35 -5.59 6.49
N SER A 38 -7.13 -5.44 7.01
CA SER A 38 -6.78 -5.72 8.41
C SER A 38 -6.95 -4.53 9.37
N ARG A 39 -7.32 -3.36 8.85
CA ARG A 39 -7.31 -2.07 9.55
C ARG A 39 -8.71 -1.53 9.80
N THR A 40 -8.83 -0.65 10.78
CA THR A 40 -10.11 -0.06 11.19
C THR A 40 -10.46 1.17 10.34
N THR A 41 -11.69 1.65 10.47
CA THR A 41 -12.09 2.94 9.91
C THR A 41 -11.37 4.12 10.55
N ASP A 42 -10.91 3.97 11.80
CA ASP A 42 -10.15 5.01 12.50
C ASP A 42 -8.79 5.23 11.83
N ASP A 43 -8.16 4.15 11.32
CA ASP A 43 -6.93 4.25 10.55
C ASP A 43 -7.16 5.01 9.23
N TYR A 44 -8.25 4.72 8.50
CA TYR A 44 -8.60 5.49 7.30
C TYR A 44 -8.79 6.98 7.60
N GLN A 45 -9.50 7.32 8.68
CA GLN A 45 -9.70 8.70 9.11
C GLN A 45 -8.36 9.37 9.46
N ALA A 46 -7.51 8.71 10.25
CA ALA A 46 -6.20 9.23 10.61
C ALA A 46 -5.28 9.42 9.40
N MET A 47 -5.31 8.49 8.44
CA MET A 47 -4.56 8.60 7.18
C MET A 47 -5.03 9.81 6.37
N ALA A 48 -6.34 10.01 6.24
CA ALA A 48 -6.92 11.16 5.54
C ALA A 48 -6.53 12.49 6.21
N ASP A 49 -6.62 12.56 7.54
CA ASP A 49 -6.23 13.75 8.32
C ASP A 49 -4.73 14.07 8.20
N ALA A 50 -3.89 13.05 8.04
CA ALA A 50 -2.46 13.18 7.79
C ALA A 50 -2.11 13.50 6.33
N GLY A 51 -3.10 13.58 5.41
CA GLY A 51 -2.89 13.93 4.00
C GLY A 51 -2.62 12.76 3.06
N VAL A 52 -2.89 11.52 3.47
CA VAL A 52 -2.88 10.37 2.55
C VAL A 52 -4.09 10.44 1.64
N ALA A 53 -3.86 10.60 0.34
CA ALA A 53 -4.93 10.80 -0.63
C ALA A 53 -5.26 9.51 -1.40
N ALA A 54 -4.29 8.62 -1.54
CA ALA A 54 -4.46 7.36 -2.25
C ALA A 54 -3.54 6.28 -1.68
N ILE A 55 -3.95 5.03 -1.86
CA ILE A 55 -3.21 3.86 -1.40
C ILE A 55 -3.22 2.75 -2.45
N ILE A 56 -2.23 1.86 -2.37
CA ILE A 56 -2.28 0.54 -2.99
C ILE A 56 -2.29 -0.51 -1.88
N GLU A 57 -3.27 -1.41 -1.95
CA GLU A 57 -3.35 -2.59 -1.10
C GLU A 57 -2.96 -3.85 -1.89
N PRO A 58 -1.74 -4.37 -1.71
CA PRO A 58 -1.38 -5.63 -2.31
C PRO A 58 -2.16 -6.78 -1.69
N SER A 59 -2.51 -7.78 -2.50
CA SER A 59 -3.14 -8.98 -1.97
C SER A 59 -2.22 -9.67 -0.97
N PHE A 60 -2.74 -9.90 0.24
CA PHE A 60 -1.95 -10.31 1.39
C PHE A 60 -2.59 -11.47 2.16
N TRP A 61 -1.91 -11.94 3.20
CA TRP A 61 -2.43 -12.91 4.14
C TRP A 61 -3.68 -12.40 4.88
N LEU A 62 -4.73 -13.23 4.92
CA LEU A 62 -6.04 -12.88 5.49
C LEU A 62 -6.07 -12.84 7.02
N GLY A 63 -4.97 -13.15 7.71
CA GLY A 63 -4.96 -13.36 9.17
C GLY A 63 -5.21 -14.82 9.58
N GLN A 64 -5.47 -15.70 8.61
CA GLN A 64 -5.60 -17.14 8.78
C GLN A 64 -5.22 -17.88 7.48
N PRO A 65 -4.67 -19.12 7.54
CA PRO A 65 -4.39 -19.90 6.34
C PRO A 65 -5.65 -20.14 5.51
N ARG A 66 -5.65 -19.72 4.24
CA ARG A 66 -6.77 -19.97 3.33
C ARG A 66 -6.91 -21.48 3.11
N THR A 67 -8.13 -22.00 3.25
CA THR A 67 -8.43 -23.43 3.15
C THR A 67 -8.99 -23.84 1.78
N GLY A 68 -9.29 -22.87 0.92
CA GLY A 68 -9.79 -23.11 -0.44
C GLY A 68 -9.78 -21.86 -1.31
N VAL A 69 -9.97 -22.06 -2.62
CA VAL A 69 -9.93 -20.99 -3.63
C VAL A 69 -11.06 -19.97 -3.45
N ASP A 70 -12.20 -20.36 -2.89
CA ASP A 70 -13.33 -19.42 -2.70
C ASP A 70 -12.97 -18.30 -1.72
N THR A 71 -12.11 -18.56 -0.73
CA THR A 71 -11.56 -17.50 0.14
C THR A 71 -10.71 -16.49 -0.64
N PHE A 72 -10.00 -16.91 -1.69
CA PHE A 72 -9.30 -15.97 -2.57
C PHE A 72 -10.27 -15.15 -3.41
N LYS A 73 -11.31 -15.78 -3.98
CA LYS A 73 -12.33 -15.08 -4.78
C LYS A 73 -13.05 -14.01 -3.96
N ASP A 74 -13.46 -14.35 -2.74
CA ASP A 74 -14.15 -13.41 -1.85
C ASP A 74 -13.21 -12.29 -1.39
N TYR A 75 -11.96 -12.61 -1.07
CA TYR A 75 -10.95 -11.62 -0.70
C TYR A 75 -10.63 -10.65 -1.85
N PHE A 76 -10.36 -11.16 -3.05
CA PHE A 76 -10.11 -10.32 -4.22
C PHE A 76 -11.34 -9.46 -4.57
N SER A 77 -12.56 -10.01 -4.41
CA SER A 77 -13.80 -9.24 -4.57
C SER A 77 -13.93 -8.13 -3.53
N SER A 78 -13.47 -8.37 -2.30
CA SER A 78 -13.39 -7.34 -1.26
C SER A 78 -12.42 -6.23 -1.65
N LEU A 79 -11.20 -6.58 -2.12
CA LEU A 79 -10.21 -5.59 -2.54
C LEU A 79 -10.70 -4.68 -3.66
N VAL A 80 -11.23 -5.25 -4.75
CA VAL A 80 -11.69 -4.46 -5.90
C VAL A 80 -13.02 -3.76 -5.68
N GLY A 81 -13.79 -4.18 -4.66
CA GLY A 81 -15.14 -3.72 -4.37
C GLY A 81 -15.25 -3.01 -3.02
N TRP A 82 -15.41 -3.80 -1.95
CA TRP A 82 -15.72 -3.28 -0.61
C TRP A 82 -14.64 -2.36 -0.06
N GLU A 83 -13.36 -2.70 -0.18
CA GLU A 83 -12.27 -1.85 0.33
C GLU A 83 -12.18 -0.53 -0.43
N ARG A 84 -12.42 -0.56 -1.74
CA ARG A 84 -12.55 0.68 -2.52
C ARG A 84 -13.68 1.56 -2.04
N PHE A 85 -14.84 0.98 -1.81
CA PHE A 85 -15.96 1.69 -1.23
C PHE A 85 -15.60 2.22 0.16
N ARG A 86 -15.02 1.39 1.02
CA ARG A 86 -14.68 1.74 2.41
C ARG A 86 -13.70 2.91 2.47
N ALA A 87 -12.64 2.88 1.67
CA ALA A 87 -11.67 3.97 1.58
C ALA A 87 -12.30 5.29 1.08
N SER A 88 -13.21 5.21 0.09
CA SER A 88 -13.86 6.42 -0.46
C SER A 88 -14.71 7.16 0.57
N GLN A 89 -15.20 6.47 1.60
CA GLN A 89 -15.97 7.07 2.70
C GLN A 89 -15.13 8.02 3.59
N PHE A 90 -13.81 8.04 3.38
CA PHE A 90 -12.85 8.92 4.04
C PHE A 90 -12.10 9.83 3.06
N GLY A 91 -12.46 9.78 1.77
CA GLY A 91 -11.80 10.57 0.72
C GLY A 91 -10.48 9.99 0.24
N ILE A 92 -10.19 8.72 0.54
CA ILE A 92 -8.98 8.03 0.09
C ILE A 92 -9.29 7.18 -1.14
N LYS A 93 -8.50 7.34 -2.21
CA LYS A 93 -8.59 6.48 -3.39
C LYS A 93 -7.86 5.16 -3.13
N HIS A 94 -8.55 4.05 -3.35
CA HIS A 94 -8.01 2.71 -3.17
C HIS A 94 -7.72 2.04 -4.51
N TYR A 95 -6.48 1.60 -4.63
CA TYR A 95 -5.98 0.71 -5.67
C TYR A 95 -5.50 -0.59 -5.02
N CYS A 96 -5.32 -1.64 -5.82
CA CYS A 96 -4.76 -2.89 -5.32
C CYS A 96 -3.86 -3.55 -6.35
N THR A 97 -3.01 -4.45 -5.89
CA THR A 97 -2.39 -5.47 -6.74
C THR A 97 -2.99 -6.82 -6.39
N ILE A 98 -3.09 -7.70 -7.39
CA ILE A 98 -3.66 -9.03 -7.21
C ILE A 98 -2.59 -10.07 -7.53
N GLY A 99 -2.41 -11.02 -6.63
CA GLY A 99 -1.44 -12.11 -6.79
C GLY A 99 -1.66 -13.25 -5.81
N LEU A 100 -0.89 -14.31 -6.05
CA LEU A 100 -0.66 -15.42 -5.13
C LEU A 100 0.62 -15.12 -4.34
N ASN A 101 0.46 -14.93 -3.03
CA ASN A 101 1.58 -14.71 -2.12
C ASN A 101 2.50 -15.94 -2.05
N SER A 102 3.80 -15.71 -1.85
CA SER A 102 4.84 -16.75 -1.80
C SER A 102 4.55 -17.83 -0.74
N LYS A 103 4.08 -17.46 0.45
CA LYS A 103 3.76 -18.45 1.50
C LYS A 103 2.68 -19.42 1.06
N GLU A 104 1.66 -18.93 0.37
CA GLU A 104 0.52 -19.72 -0.09
C GLU A 104 0.85 -20.55 -1.34
N ALA A 105 1.88 -20.15 -2.11
CA ALA A 105 2.41 -20.92 -3.23
C ALA A 105 2.92 -22.32 -2.82
N ASN A 106 3.30 -22.49 -1.56
CA ASN A 106 3.74 -23.78 -1.00
C ASN A 106 2.60 -24.80 -0.81
N ASN A 107 1.33 -24.40 -0.94
CA ASN A 107 0.20 -25.31 -1.08
C ASN A 107 -0.15 -25.47 -2.57
N GLU A 108 0.53 -26.42 -3.23
CA GLU A 108 0.47 -26.53 -4.70
C GLU A 108 -0.96 -26.68 -5.26
N ALA A 109 -1.79 -27.52 -4.66
CA ALA A 109 -3.17 -27.72 -5.12
C ALA A 109 -4.03 -26.45 -5.02
N LEU A 110 -3.80 -25.63 -3.99
CA LEU A 110 -4.46 -24.33 -3.85
C LEU A 110 -3.88 -23.31 -4.84
N ALA A 111 -2.56 -23.28 -4.99
CA ALA A 111 -1.87 -22.39 -5.89
C ALA A 111 -2.31 -22.58 -7.35
N GLU A 112 -2.47 -23.81 -7.83
CA GLU A 112 -3.01 -24.11 -9.17
C GLU A 112 -4.39 -23.48 -9.38
N GLN A 113 -5.31 -23.67 -8.42
CA GLN A 113 -6.65 -23.09 -8.49
C GLN A 113 -6.63 -21.56 -8.45
N VAL A 114 -5.72 -20.96 -7.66
CA VAL A 114 -5.58 -19.49 -7.60
C VAL A 114 -5.06 -18.95 -8.92
N MET A 115 -4.06 -19.60 -9.53
CA MET A 115 -3.52 -19.18 -10.83
C MET A 115 -4.58 -19.16 -11.93
N GLU A 116 -5.56 -20.08 -11.91
CA GLU A 116 -6.71 -20.07 -12.82
C GLU A 116 -7.65 -18.88 -12.58
N VAL A 117 -7.73 -18.39 -11.33
CA VAL A 117 -8.62 -17.29 -10.93
C VAL A 117 -8.00 -15.91 -11.14
N LEU A 118 -6.67 -15.76 -11.06
CA LEU A 118 -5.99 -14.46 -11.20
C LEU A 118 -6.43 -13.66 -12.46
N PRO A 119 -6.56 -14.27 -13.66
CA PRO A 119 -7.01 -13.55 -14.86
C PRO A 119 -8.41 -12.94 -14.73
N LEU A 120 -9.27 -13.46 -13.86
CA LEU A 120 -10.62 -12.92 -13.65
C LEU A 120 -10.61 -11.59 -12.87
N PHE A 121 -9.54 -11.33 -12.11
CA PHE A 121 -9.42 -10.17 -11.24
C PHE A 121 -8.39 -9.14 -11.73
N MET A 122 -7.28 -9.56 -12.33
CA MET A 122 -6.19 -8.64 -12.71
C MET A 122 -6.59 -7.53 -13.71
N TYR A 123 -7.67 -7.72 -14.47
CA TYR A 123 -8.20 -6.74 -15.42
C TYR A 123 -9.32 -5.86 -14.84
N LYS A 124 -9.64 -6.01 -13.56
CA LYS A 124 -10.68 -5.19 -12.92
C LYS A 124 -10.18 -3.76 -12.72
N GLU A 125 -11.11 -2.82 -12.76
CA GLU A 125 -10.84 -1.40 -12.50
C GLU A 125 -10.07 -1.25 -11.19
N GLY A 126 -9.04 -0.40 -11.19
CA GLY A 126 -8.20 -0.06 -10.04
C GLY A 126 -7.30 -1.20 -9.53
N VAL A 127 -7.15 -2.29 -10.29
CA VAL A 127 -6.01 -3.19 -10.14
C VAL A 127 -4.83 -2.60 -10.91
N VAL A 128 -3.77 -2.23 -10.20
CA VAL A 128 -2.63 -1.47 -10.76
C VAL A 128 -1.39 -2.32 -11.00
N GLY A 129 -1.46 -3.61 -10.71
CA GLY A 129 -0.33 -4.51 -10.87
C GLY A 129 -0.59 -5.93 -10.38
N ILE A 130 0.38 -6.80 -10.62
CA ILE A 130 0.46 -8.14 -10.05
C ILE A 130 1.37 -8.10 -8.82
N GLY A 131 0.85 -8.51 -7.67
CA GLY A 131 1.55 -8.37 -6.40
C GLY A 131 0.65 -8.63 -5.19
N GLU A 132 1.19 -8.91 -4.01
CA GLU A 132 2.62 -9.06 -3.75
C GLU A 132 3.09 -10.49 -4.06
N ILE A 133 4.11 -10.64 -4.91
CA ILE A 133 4.60 -11.96 -5.40
C ILE A 133 6.11 -12.07 -5.22
N GLY A 134 6.67 -13.28 -5.16
CA GLY A 134 8.13 -13.44 -5.04
C GLY A 134 8.51 -14.59 -4.13
N PHE A 135 9.40 -14.34 -3.18
CA PHE A 135 9.97 -15.35 -2.30
C PHE A 135 9.77 -15.02 -0.82
N ASP A 136 9.40 -16.02 -0.02
CA ASP A 136 9.49 -15.97 1.44
C ASP A 136 10.61 -16.89 1.94
N ASP A 137 10.51 -18.20 1.64
CA ASP A 137 11.49 -19.23 2.02
C ASP A 137 12.32 -19.76 0.82
N GLN A 138 12.11 -19.21 -0.39
CA GLN A 138 12.86 -19.54 -1.61
C GLN A 138 12.69 -21.00 -2.06
N THR A 139 11.48 -21.53 -1.95
CA THR A 139 11.17 -22.91 -2.38
C THR A 139 11.02 -23.02 -3.91
N ALA A 140 11.09 -24.25 -4.42
CA ALA A 140 10.84 -24.51 -5.85
C ALA A 140 9.41 -24.15 -6.28
N LEU A 141 8.43 -24.28 -5.37
CA LEU A 141 7.05 -23.89 -5.63
C LEU A 141 6.90 -22.37 -5.68
N GLU A 142 7.54 -21.64 -4.77
CA GLU A 142 7.60 -20.18 -4.83
C GLU A 142 8.20 -19.71 -6.16
N GLU A 143 9.30 -20.30 -6.62
CA GLU A 143 9.89 -19.93 -7.92
C GLU A 143 8.94 -20.26 -9.09
N LYS A 144 8.33 -21.46 -9.11
CA LYS A 144 7.36 -21.87 -10.15
C LYS A 144 6.23 -20.85 -10.29
N TYR A 145 5.61 -20.46 -9.18
CA TYR A 145 4.46 -19.54 -9.20
C TYR A 145 4.84 -18.08 -9.33
N TYR A 146 6.02 -17.66 -8.86
CA TYR A 146 6.56 -16.34 -9.14
C TYR A 146 6.75 -16.15 -10.66
N ARG A 147 7.42 -17.09 -11.33
CA ARG A 147 7.61 -17.09 -12.79
C ARG A 147 6.29 -17.07 -13.56
N ALA A 148 5.31 -17.87 -13.13
CA ALA A 148 4.00 -17.91 -13.77
C ALA A 148 3.28 -16.55 -13.69
N GLN A 149 3.34 -15.88 -12.53
CA GLN A 149 2.73 -14.57 -12.33
C GLN A 149 3.46 -13.45 -13.08
N LEU A 150 4.79 -13.53 -13.23
CA LEU A 150 5.54 -12.62 -14.10
C LEU A 150 5.12 -12.72 -15.57
N ASN A 151 4.82 -13.93 -16.05
CA ASN A 151 4.28 -14.10 -17.41
C ASN A 151 2.91 -13.42 -17.55
N LEU A 152 2.01 -13.60 -16.58
CA LEU A 152 0.71 -12.92 -16.57
C LEU A 152 0.88 -11.39 -16.59
N ALA A 153 1.76 -10.85 -15.75
CA ALA A 153 2.01 -9.41 -15.69
C ALA A 153 2.52 -8.87 -17.04
N ARG A 154 3.48 -9.56 -17.66
CA ARG A 154 4.02 -9.19 -18.97
C ARG A 154 2.95 -9.23 -20.06
N GLU A 155 2.15 -10.29 -20.12
CA GLU A 155 1.08 -10.45 -21.12
C GLU A 155 0.01 -9.37 -21.01
N ALA A 156 -0.30 -8.95 -19.78
CA ALA A 156 -1.27 -7.88 -19.51
C ALA A 156 -0.68 -6.47 -19.55
N GLY A 157 0.64 -6.32 -19.66
CA GLY A 157 1.31 -5.01 -19.57
C GLY A 157 1.17 -4.35 -18.19
N LEU A 158 1.07 -5.13 -17.12
CA LEU A 158 0.88 -4.63 -15.76
C LEU A 158 2.20 -4.54 -14.99
N PRO A 159 2.36 -3.52 -14.12
CA PRO A 159 3.46 -3.46 -13.15
C PRO A 159 3.48 -4.67 -12.22
N VAL A 160 4.65 -4.99 -11.67
CA VAL A 160 4.85 -6.06 -10.70
C VAL A 160 5.37 -5.49 -9.39
N GLN A 161 4.76 -5.91 -8.27
CA GLN A 161 5.28 -5.63 -6.93
C GLN A 161 5.82 -6.92 -6.31
N ILE A 162 7.11 -6.92 -6.02
CA ILE A 162 7.86 -8.07 -5.54
C ILE A 162 8.03 -8.03 -4.02
N HIS A 163 7.67 -9.13 -3.36
CA HIS A 163 8.07 -9.45 -2.00
C HIS A 163 9.51 -9.96 -1.97
N THR A 164 10.39 -9.27 -1.23
CA THR A 164 11.74 -9.77 -0.96
C THR A 164 11.81 -10.55 0.36
N PRO A 165 12.50 -11.71 0.38
CA PRO A 165 12.40 -12.66 1.47
C PRO A 165 12.96 -12.11 2.79
N HIS A 166 12.53 -12.74 3.89
CA HIS A 166 13.01 -12.42 5.23
C HIS A 166 14.39 -13.03 5.54
N ARG A 167 14.76 -14.13 4.88
CA ARG A 167 16.05 -14.84 5.06
C ARG A 167 16.88 -14.76 3.78
N ASP A 168 18.20 -14.65 3.92
CA ASP A 168 19.14 -14.46 2.80
C ASP A 168 18.66 -13.37 1.81
N LYS A 169 18.16 -12.25 2.37
CA LYS A 169 17.44 -11.19 1.65
C LYS A 169 18.20 -10.73 0.41
N LYS A 170 19.52 -10.49 0.53
CA LYS A 170 20.34 -10.04 -0.60
C LYS A 170 20.27 -11.01 -1.78
N ARG A 171 20.52 -12.31 -1.57
CA ARG A 171 20.47 -13.30 -2.65
C ARG A 171 19.06 -13.52 -3.17
N GLY A 172 18.07 -13.52 -2.28
CA GLY A 172 16.67 -13.61 -2.67
C GLY A 172 16.24 -12.44 -3.56
N THR A 173 16.59 -11.21 -3.20
CA THR A 173 16.34 -10.00 -4.01
C THR A 173 17.05 -10.06 -5.36
N GLN A 174 18.33 -10.47 -5.39
CA GLN A 174 19.08 -10.69 -6.63
C GLN A 174 18.36 -11.68 -7.54
N ARG A 175 17.96 -12.83 -6.99
CA ARG A 175 17.25 -13.86 -7.73
C ARG A 175 15.90 -13.37 -8.25
N SER A 176 15.14 -12.62 -7.46
CA SER A 176 13.87 -12.04 -7.90
C SER A 176 14.05 -11.12 -9.11
N MET A 177 15.08 -10.26 -9.10
CA MET A 177 15.40 -9.37 -10.22
C MET A 177 15.90 -10.14 -11.44
N ASP A 178 16.74 -11.16 -11.26
CA ASP A 178 17.24 -12.00 -12.35
C ASP A 178 16.09 -12.69 -13.09
N ILE A 179 15.16 -13.29 -12.34
CA ILE A 179 13.98 -13.94 -12.92
C ILE A 179 13.09 -12.93 -13.66
N ALA A 180 12.89 -11.72 -13.11
CA ALA A 180 12.11 -10.69 -13.80
C ALA A 180 12.73 -10.32 -15.17
N LEU A 181 14.06 -10.21 -15.23
CA LEU A 181 14.79 -9.98 -16.49
C LEU A 181 14.74 -11.20 -17.43
N GLU A 182 14.89 -12.42 -16.91
CA GLU A 182 14.76 -13.67 -17.69
C GLU A 182 13.39 -13.76 -18.37
N HIS A 183 12.34 -13.26 -17.71
CA HIS A 183 10.98 -13.21 -18.25
C HIS A 183 10.74 -12.01 -19.20
N GLY A 184 11.72 -11.12 -19.36
CA GLY A 184 11.68 -10.00 -20.29
C GLY A 184 10.89 -8.78 -19.78
N LEU A 185 10.74 -8.62 -18.46
CA LEU A 185 10.16 -7.39 -17.91
C LEU A 185 11.19 -6.25 -17.97
N ASP A 186 10.71 -5.04 -18.29
CA ASP A 186 11.47 -3.81 -18.08
C ASP A 186 11.65 -3.60 -16.56
N PRO A 187 12.88 -3.38 -16.04
CA PRO A 187 13.10 -3.02 -14.64
C PRO A 187 12.19 -1.90 -14.12
N LYS A 188 11.83 -0.94 -14.98
CA LYS A 188 10.94 0.18 -14.62
C LYS A 188 9.48 -0.23 -14.42
N MET A 189 9.08 -1.44 -14.81
CA MET A 189 7.77 -2.02 -14.52
C MET A 189 7.77 -2.83 -13.22
N VAL A 190 8.90 -2.92 -12.52
CA VAL A 190 9.08 -3.82 -11.38
C VAL A 190 9.47 -3.03 -10.13
N ILE A 191 8.61 -3.14 -9.12
CA ILE A 191 8.78 -2.55 -7.80
C ILE A 191 9.31 -3.64 -6.88
N VAL A 192 10.59 -3.53 -6.50
CA VAL A 192 11.20 -4.40 -5.50
C VAL A 192 10.87 -3.82 -4.13
N ASP A 193 10.08 -4.52 -3.32
CA ASP A 193 9.66 -4.04 -2.01
C ASP A 193 10.47 -4.62 -0.86
N HIS A 194 10.32 -4.01 0.32
CA HIS A 194 11.00 -4.36 1.55
C HIS A 194 12.53 -4.32 1.46
N ASN A 195 13.07 -3.36 0.71
CA ASN A 195 14.51 -3.14 0.63
C ASN A 195 15.10 -2.70 1.98
N ASN A 196 16.40 -2.87 2.10
CA ASN A 196 17.22 -2.34 3.18
C ASN A 196 18.56 -1.81 2.62
N GLU A 197 19.48 -1.46 3.51
CA GLU A 197 20.81 -0.95 3.16
C GLU A 197 21.65 -1.93 2.32
N GLU A 198 21.37 -3.24 2.42
CA GLU A 198 22.13 -4.27 1.70
C GLU A 198 21.66 -4.47 0.26
N THR A 199 20.41 -4.10 -0.06
CA THR A 199 19.79 -4.36 -1.37
C THR A 199 19.61 -3.11 -2.21
N VAL A 200 19.42 -1.93 -1.59
CA VAL A 200 19.07 -0.68 -2.26
C VAL A 200 19.98 -0.34 -3.45
N GLN A 201 21.30 -0.43 -3.26
CA GLN A 201 22.25 -0.01 -4.29
C GLN A 201 22.08 -0.85 -5.56
N GLU A 202 22.02 -2.17 -5.42
CA GLU A 202 21.90 -3.06 -6.57
C GLU A 202 20.56 -2.89 -7.29
N VAL A 203 19.46 -2.72 -6.54
CA VAL A 203 18.13 -2.47 -7.12
C VAL A 203 18.15 -1.21 -7.98
N LEU A 204 18.75 -0.12 -7.49
CA LEU A 204 18.86 1.14 -8.22
C LEU A 204 19.80 1.04 -9.42
N ASP A 205 20.97 0.41 -9.25
CA ASP A 205 21.97 0.23 -10.31
C ASP A 205 21.43 -0.59 -11.48
N ARG A 206 20.53 -1.54 -11.19
CA ARG A 206 19.85 -2.38 -12.20
C ARG A 206 18.59 -1.74 -12.78
N GLY A 207 18.24 -0.52 -12.37
CA GLY A 207 17.15 0.27 -12.95
C GLY A 207 15.74 -0.03 -12.41
N PHE A 208 15.63 -0.82 -11.35
CA PHE A 208 14.35 -1.16 -10.70
C PHE A 208 13.86 -0.02 -9.79
N TRP A 209 12.60 -0.07 -9.37
CA TRP A 209 12.09 0.76 -8.28
C TRP A 209 12.40 0.13 -6.93
N ALA A 210 12.95 0.92 -6.01
CA ALA A 210 13.27 0.49 -4.65
C ALA A 210 12.20 1.00 -3.67
N ALA A 211 11.32 0.10 -3.22
CA ALA A 211 10.34 0.39 -2.19
C ALA A 211 10.83 -0.07 -0.81
N PHE A 212 10.53 0.75 0.21
CA PHE A 212 10.95 0.57 1.59
C PHE A 212 9.78 0.58 2.54
N THR A 213 9.71 -0.45 3.37
CA THR A 213 8.65 -0.60 4.37
C THR A 213 9.13 -0.20 5.74
N ILE A 214 8.42 0.76 6.33
CA ILE A 214 8.63 1.17 7.70
C ILE A 214 7.74 0.34 8.62
N TYR A 215 8.31 -0.74 9.15
CA TYR A 215 7.59 -1.67 10.03
C TYR A 215 8.34 -1.82 11.36
N PRO A 216 7.70 -1.53 12.50
CA PRO A 216 8.34 -1.62 13.80
C PRO A 216 9.03 -2.98 14.05
N PHE A 217 10.23 -2.94 14.62
CA PHE A 217 11.03 -4.09 15.07
C PHE A 217 11.55 -5.07 14.00
N THR A 218 10.91 -5.20 12.84
CA THR A 218 11.21 -6.28 11.87
C THR A 218 11.78 -5.81 10.53
N LYS A 219 11.54 -4.55 10.13
CA LYS A 219 11.97 -4.02 8.80
C LYS A 219 12.80 -2.74 8.96
N MET A 220 12.51 -1.71 8.17
CA MET A 220 13.15 -0.40 8.26
C MET A 220 12.49 0.47 9.33
N GLY A 221 13.20 1.51 9.79
CA GLY A 221 12.68 2.57 10.64
C GLY A 221 12.80 3.93 9.94
N ASN A 222 12.10 4.95 10.44
CA ASN A 222 12.05 6.28 9.83
C ASN A 222 13.45 6.90 9.68
N GLU A 223 14.30 6.83 10.72
CA GLU A 223 15.65 7.40 10.72
C GLU A 223 16.56 6.72 9.69
N ARG A 224 16.42 5.40 9.53
CA ARG A 224 17.16 4.63 8.53
C ARG A 224 16.72 5.00 7.12
N MET A 225 15.43 5.22 6.91
CA MET A 225 14.91 5.71 5.63
C MET A 225 15.47 7.09 5.28
N VAL A 226 15.49 8.02 6.23
CA VAL A 226 16.10 9.35 6.06
C VAL A 226 17.57 9.24 5.67
N ALA A 227 18.34 8.35 6.32
CA ALA A 227 19.74 8.12 5.98
C ALA A 227 19.91 7.59 4.55
N LEU A 228 19.04 6.67 4.11
CA LEU A 228 19.05 6.16 2.75
C LEU A 228 18.77 7.24 1.72
N VAL A 229 17.76 8.10 1.93
CA VAL A 229 17.48 9.22 1.01
C VAL A 229 18.67 10.19 0.94
N LYS A 230 19.33 10.48 2.07
CA LYS A 230 20.54 11.32 2.08
C LYS A 230 21.69 10.70 1.30
N GLN A 231 21.82 9.37 1.31
CA GLN A 231 22.92 8.67 0.67
C GLN A 231 22.68 8.43 -0.82
N TYR A 232 21.46 8.02 -1.20
CA TYR A 232 21.13 7.54 -2.55
C TYR A 232 20.29 8.53 -3.36
N GLY A 233 19.79 9.61 -2.74
CA GLY A 233 18.85 10.54 -3.35
C GLY A 233 17.41 10.04 -3.30
N SER A 234 16.55 10.64 -4.11
CA SER A 234 15.10 10.35 -4.15
C SER A 234 14.66 9.63 -5.42
N GLU A 235 15.50 9.53 -6.45
CA GLU A 235 15.12 8.92 -7.73
C GLU A 235 14.85 7.42 -7.58
N ARG A 236 13.68 6.96 -8.03
CA ARG A 236 13.22 5.56 -7.95
C ARG A 236 13.11 4.97 -6.54
N ILE A 237 13.17 5.79 -5.50
CA ILE A 237 12.98 5.38 -4.11
C ILE A 237 11.57 5.73 -3.65
N MET A 238 10.87 4.81 -3.00
CA MET A 238 9.57 5.08 -2.38
C MET A 238 9.44 4.45 -1.01
N VAL A 239 8.61 5.05 -0.15
CA VAL A 239 8.34 4.54 1.20
C VAL A 239 6.87 4.11 1.33
N ASN A 240 6.63 3.06 2.11
CA ASN A 240 5.30 2.54 2.43
C ASN A 240 5.19 2.11 3.89
N SER A 241 3.96 1.96 4.37
CA SER A 241 3.70 1.48 5.74
C SER A 241 3.73 -0.04 5.85
N ALA A 242 3.24 -0.74 4.82
CA ALA A 242 2.79 -2.13 4.86
C ALA A 242 2.02 -2.45 6.16
N ALA A 243 1.22 -1.50 6.64
CA ALA A 243 0.48 -1.68 7.88
C ALA A 243 -0.55 -2.80 7.70
N ASP A 244 -0.56 -3.72 8.65
CA ASP A 244 -1.25 -5.00 8.55
C ASP A 244 -1.80 -5.46 9.92
N TRP A 245 -2.05 -6.76 10.06
CA TRP A 245 -2.51 -7.43 11.29
C TRP A 245 -1.57 -7.28 12.49
N GLY A 246 -0.28 -7.03 12.27
CA GLY A 246 0.70 -6.87 13.34
C GLY A 246 0.75 -5.45 13.90
N ILE A 247 1.65 -5.25 14.88
CA ILE A 247 1.85 -3.94 15.54
C ILE A 247 2.56 -3.01 14.56
N SER A 248 1.77 -2.37 13.72
CA SER A 248 2.18 -1.58 12.56
C SER A 248 1.44 -0.25 12.50
N ASP A 249 2.02 0.72 11.78
CA ASP A 249 1.61 2.12 11.79
C ASP A 249 1.17 2.60 10.39
N PRO A 250 -0.14 2.82 10.15
CA PRO A 250 -0.64 3.30 8.86
C PRO A 250 -0.21 4.74 8.55
N LEU A 251 0.35 5.45 9.54
CA LEU A 251 0.88 6.81 9.38
C LEU A 251 2.40 6.82 9.17
N ALA A 252 3.01 5.67 8.87
CA ALA A 252 4.45 5.59 8.67
C ALA A 252 4.96 6.49 7.54
N VAL A 253 4.25 6.57 6.40
CA VAL A 253 4.60 7.47 5.28
C VAL A 253 4.61 8.94 5.71
N PRO A 254 3.51 9.52 6.26
CA PRO A 254 3.52 10.92 6.70
C PRO A 254 4.52 11.18 7.83
N LYS A 255 4.71 10.26 8.77
CA LYS A 255 5.72 10.41 9.84
C LYS A 255 7.15 10.39 9.30
N THR A 256 7.44 9.55 8.30
CA THR A 256 8.73 9.57 7.60
C THR A 256 8.94 10.91 6.90
N ALA A 257 7.91 11.44 6.23
CA ALA A 257 7.99 12.75 5.59
C ALA A 257 8.31 13.88 6.58
N ALA A 258 7.65 13.88 7.75
CA ALA A 258 7.91 14.85 8.80
C ALA A 258 9.36 14.80 9.28
N LEU A 259 9.89 13.59 9.48
CA LEU A 259 11.28 13.40 9.92
C LEU A 259 12.29 13.77 8.82
N MET A 260 12.00 13.47 7.55
CA MET A 260 12.81 13.91 6.41
C MET A 260 12.89 15.44 6.36
N HIS A 261 11.76 16.12 6.53
CA HIS A 261 11.68 17.58 6.55
C HIS A 261 12.48 18.17 7.73
N GLU A 262 12.33 17.61 8.94
CA GLU A 262 13.11 18.01 10.11
C GLU A 262 14.62 17.77 9.91
N SER A 263 14.97 16.73 9.17
CA SER A 263 16.35 16.34 8.87
C SER A 263 16.99 17.13 7.72
N GLY A 264 16.29 18.12 7.17
CA GLY A 264 16.77 19.02 6.11
C GLY A 264 16.76 18.45 4.70
N ILE A 265 15.96 17.40 4.42
CA ILE A 265 15.75 16.90 3.06
C ILE A 265 14.85 17.88 2.29
N ASP A 266 15.16 18.13 1.02
CA ASP A 266 14.39 19.04 0.17
C ASP A 266 12.93 18.58 0.02
N LEU A 267 12.00 19.53 -0.03
CA LEU A 267 10.58 19.22 -0.14
C LEU A 267 10.24 18.47 -1.43
N ASN A 268 11.00 18.69 -2.53
CA ASN A 268 10.80 17.94 -3.76
C ASN A 268 11.23 16.49 -3.61
N ASP A 269 12.34 16.23 -2.91
CA ASP A 269 12.81 14.87 -2.64
C ASP A 269 11.81 14.11 -1.75
N ILE A 270 11.27 14.78 -0.73
CA ILE A 270 10.20 14.22 0.11
C ILE A 270 8.99 13.85 -0.76
N HIS A 271 8.52 14.78 -1.61
CA HIS A 271 7.41 14.54 -2.52
C HIS A 271 7.69 13.40 -3.52
N LEU A 272 8.92 13.24 -4.00
CA LEU A 272 9.30 12.10 -4.83
C LEU A 272 9.14 10.78 -4.07
N VAL A 273 9.73 10.70 -2.87
CA VAL A 273 9.77 9.48 -2.05
C VAL A 273 8.40 9.06 -1.52
N THR A 274 7.53 10.01 -1.18
CA THR A 274 6.25 9.73 -0.50
C THR A 274 5.02 9.86 -1.39
N TYR A 275 5.19 10.21 -2.67
CA TYR A 275 4.06 10.45 -3.57
C TYR A 275 4.40 10.13 -5.04
N ARG A 276 5.25 10.94 -5.69
CA ARG A 276 5.41 10.93 -7.15
C ARG A 276 6.04 9.65 -7.70
N ASN A 277 7.00 9.04 -7.00
CA ASN A 277 7.65 7.82 -7.50
C ASN A 277 6.69 6.63 -7.52
N ALA A 278 5.89 6.45 -6.47
CA ALA A 278 4.85 5.42 -6.42
C ALA A 278 3.86 5.57 -7.58
N ILE A 279 3.35 6.78 -7.79
CA ILE A 279 2.43 7.07 -8.90
C ILE A 279 3.12 6.78 -10.24
N THR A 280 4.34 7.24 -10.44
CA THR A 280 5.08 7.03 -11.70
C THR A 280 5.26 5.54 -12.01
N ALA A 281 5.58 4.73 -10.99
CA ALA A 281 5.76 3.30 -11.14
C ALA A 281 4.44 2.59 -11.49
N PHE A 282 3.39 2.81 -10.71
CA PHE A 282 2.13 2.05 -10.85
C PHE A 282 1.16 2.63 -11.90
N ALA A 283 1.29 3.91 -12.28
CA ALA A 283 0.45 4.52 -13.33
C ALA A 283 0.72 3.93 -14.72
N GLN A 284 1.82 3.19 -14.90
CA GLN A 284 2.08 2.42 -16.11
C GLN A 284 0.98 1.37 -16.39
N SER A 285 0.19 0.98 -15.38
CA SER A 285 -1.04 0.17 -15.56
C SER A 285 -2.15 0.88 -16.34
N GLY A 286 -2.10 2.21 -16.46
CA GLY A 286 -3.17 3.04 -17.04
C GLY A 286 -4.38 3.27 -16.14
N GLN A 287 -4.37 2.78 -14.89
CA GLN A 287 -5.51 2.83 -13.97
C GLN A 287 -5.44 4.01 -12.97
N ILE A 288 -4.25 4.56 -12.75
CA ILE A 288 -4.03 5.64 -11.78
C ILE A 288 -4.31 6.99 -12.45
N ASN A 289 -5.22 7.77 -11.87
CA ASN A 289 -5.58 9.11 -12.33
C ASN A 289 -5.57 10.09 -11.16
N GLU A 290 -4.56 10.96 -11.07
CA GLU A 290 -4.41 11.91 -9.96
C GLU A 290 -5.58 12.88 -9.82
N ALA A 291 -6.29 13.16 -10.92
CA ALA A 291 -7.47 14.03 -10.90
C ALA A 291 -8.57 13.50 -9.94
N ASP A 292 -8.59 12.19 -9.67
CA ASP A 292 -9.58 11.54 -8.80
C ASP A 292 -9.49 12.00 -7.33
N TRP A 293 -8.34 12.52 -6.89
CA TRP A 293 -8.13 13.04 -5.52
C TRP A 293 -7.46 14.42 -5.48
N GLU A 294 -7.22 15.04 -6.65
CA GLU A 294 -6.80 16.45 -6.71
C GLU A 294 -7.95 17.40 -6.39
N SER A 295 -9.15 17.13 -6.92
CA SER A 295 -10.36 17.77 -6.44
C SER A 295 -10.69 17.24 -5.05
N ALA A 296 -11.15 18.10 -4.13
CA ALA A 296 -11.58 17.66 -2.80
C ALA A 296 -12.57 16.50 -2.96
N ALA A 297 -12.12 15.29 -2.60
CA ALA A 297 -12.92 14.08 -2.75
C ALA A 297 -14.26 14.32 -2.06
N VAL A 298 -15.34 14.21 -2.82
CA VAL A 298 -16.67 14.47 -2.31
C VAL A 298 -17.06 13.25 -1.49
N VAL A 299 -16.81 13.32 -0.18
CA VAL A 299 -17.21 12.26 0.74
C VAL A 299 -18.71 12.32 0.92
N ASP A 300 -19.41 11.24 0.56
CA ASP A 300 -20.82 11.05 0.87
C ASP A 300 -21.05 9.71 1.58
N GLN A 301 -21.04 9.72 2.92
CA GLN A 301 -21.23 8.52 3.73
C GLN A 301 -22.65 7.93 3.69
N ARG A 302 -23.55 8.51 2.89
CA ARG A 302 -24.88 7.93 2.61
C ARG A 302 -24.83 6.87 1.52
N GLU A 303 -23.76 6.83 0.73
CA GLU A 303 -23.56 5.82 -0.30
C GLU A 303 -23.56 4.41 0.30
N LYS A 304 -23.93 3.44 -0.54
CA LYS A 304 -24.02 2.03 -0.17
C LYS A 304 -23.34 1.16 -1.20
N PHE A 305 -22.67 0.12 -0.72
CA PHE A 305 -22.11 -0.94 -1.53
C PHE A 305 -22.96 -2.20 -1.37
N ASN A 306 -23.66 -2.62 -2.42
CA ASN A 306 -24.56 -3.77 -2.40
C ASN A 306 -25.55 -3.75 -1.21
N GLY A 307 -26.09 -2.57 -0.91
CA GLY A 307 -27.01 -2.36 0.21
C GLY A 307 -26.35 -2.19 1.59
N SER A 308 -25.03 -2.42 1.71
CA SER A 308 -24.25 -2.24 2.93
C SER A 308 -23.70 -0.81 3.05
N SER A 309 -23.58 -0.31 4.27
CA SER A 309 -22.95 0.99 4.59
C SER A 309 -21.83 0.79 5.62
N ILE A 310 -20.94 1.77 5.80
CA ILE A 310 -20.01 1.79 6.94
C ILE A 310 -20.70 2.25 8.24
N LEU A 311 -21.84 2.94 8.13
CA LEU A 311 -22.56 3.50 9.27
C LEU A 311 -23.42 2.43 9.98
N ARG A 312 -23.50 2.53 11.31
CA ARG A 312 -24.32 1.65 12.18
C ARG A 312 -25.18 2.48 13.12
N GLY A 313 -26.30 1.93 13.55
CA GLY A 313 -27.09 2.47 14.67
C GLY A 313 -27.58 3.93 14.54
N GLY A 314 -27.75 4.46 13.32
CA GLY A 314 -28.23 5.83 13.10
C GLY A 314 -27.17 6.93 13.21
N GLN A 315 -25.87 6.58 13.12
CA GLN A 315 -24.78 7.54 12.96
C GLN A 315 -25.09 8.58 11.87
N GLN A 316 -24.77 9.85 12.15
CA GLN A 316 -24.96 10.93 11.19
C GLN A 316 -23.88 10.86 10.09
N PRO A 317 -24.25 10.80 8.81
CA PRO A 317 -23.28 10.71 7.72
C PRO A 317 -22.51 12.04 7.57
N ARG A 318 -21.20 11.96 7.33
CA ARG A 318 -20.43 13.06 6.74
C ARG A 318 -20.80 13.18 5.26
N VAL A 319 -21.16 14.39 4.86
CA VAL A 319 -21.42 14.75 3.46
C VAL A 319 -20.70 16.05 3.16
N ASP A 320 -19.60 15.96 2.42
CA ASP A 320 -18.82 17.11 2.03
C ASP A 320 -19.57 17.85 0.90
N LYS A 321 -20.10 19.04 1.22
CA LYS A 321 -20.76 19.87 0.20
C LYS A 321 -19.69 20.40 -0.76
N HIS A 322 -19.99 20.37 -2.07
CA HIS A 322 -19.16 21.04 -3.07
C HIS A 322 -18.98 22.52 -2.70
N ASN A 323 -17.83 22.88 -2.14
CA ASN A 323 -17.42 24.28 -2.16
C ASN A 323 -16.93 24.58 -3.57
N LYS A 324 -17.87 24.95 -4.45
CA LYS A 324 -17.57 25.73 -5.66
C LYS A 324 -17.11 27.13 -5.22
N ILE A 325 -15.97 27.23 -4.55
CA ILE A 325 -15.28 28.51 -4.43
C ILE A 325 -14.34 28.56 -5.62
N ILE A 326 -14.79 29.24 -6.66
CA ILE A 326 -13.92 29.76 -7.72
C ILE A 326 -12.84 30.59 -6.99
N ARG A 327 -11.59 30.15 -7.05
CA ARG A 327 -10.42 30.97 -6.71
C ARG A 327 -9.55 31.11 -7.93
#